data_AF-A0A3R7IS26-F1
#
_entry.id   AF-A0A3R7IS26-F1
#
_cell.length_a   1.000
_cell.length_b   1.000
_cell.length_c   1.000
_cell.angle_alpha   90.00
_cell.angle_beta   90.00
_cell.angle_gamma   90.00
#
_symmetry.space_group_name_H-M   'P 1'
#
loop_
_entity.id
_entity.type
_entity.pdbx_description
1 polymer ?
#
loop_
_entity_poly.entity_id
_entity_poly.type
_entity_poly.pdbx_seq_one_letter_code
_entity_poly.pdbx_strand_id
1 'polypeptide(L)'
;MPTPRTIVPMTSAPAPGLQLLGSVCWHAAGGGGRVAFQAERRFQLLALLACHDAPVPRSRLAGWLWPEREPADARRNLRKVLLQAHRLCAELPQAPPLELHGEQLRWHPATDLHGFLRTCDGPDPARAVQAYRPGLLAGLEAGLGDDALEWLARQRAWLDERWHAAARRWLDGLRHAPQAQAAAAEQVLARDPLDEAALRTLLQACAALGERTRGLRALQAYGVRLCAELGAAPSPELAALGQALHPAPAPMVTPRVRETSDSAVQAIVLAAMDTVADASHWPVLLQRLTQATHGLGSLFAGCSFTRSQDGLLLTHGLDTALGQRFLDRYQDNPWARGMARVRPGQGVDQMQFTDQRTLERTAFYQEIIRPQGILNMAAMGVPMDAPFTTGGVSIGFGGPHASEHVAQAVRLLEHLAPYLQRAMAALLRRRRLPCAEALAAGLDRLPGAVLILAAGGQVLFANARAEALLVAGDGLCLRAGRLAAARPADAPRLDALLAQAAQAPRPLATLRAHLRLHRPAGRPALGVSVLPMRDGRDRLQLPGRAAVLVLAEELP
;
A
#
# COMPACT_ATOMS: atom_id res chain seq x y z
N MET A 1 -21.92 4.61 -37.58
CA MET A 1 -20.90 5.19 -36.68
C MET A 1 -19.81 4.15 -36.47
N PRO A 2 -18.56 4.40 -36.86
CA PRO A 2 -17.50 3.42 -36.73
C PRO A 2 -17.05 3.34 -35.27
N THR A 3 -16.86 2.11 -34.81
CA THR A 3 -16.36 1.75 -33.49
C THR A 3 -14.93 2.27 -33.25
N PRO A 4 -14.55 2.60 -32.00
CA PRO A 4 -13.19 3.05 -31.70
C PRO A 4 -12.20 1.93 -31.99
N ARG A 5 -11.24 2.21 -32.89
CA ARG A 5 -10.11 1.33 -33.18
C ARG A 5 -9.31 1.11 -31.90
N THR A 6 -9.34 -0.13 -31.41
CA THR A 6 -8.34 -0.63 -30.46
C THR A 6 -6.96 -0.47 -31.10
N ILE A 7 -6.16 0.45 -30.57
CA ILE A 7 -4.75 0.56 -30.92
C ILE A 7 -4.07 -0.66 -30.31
N VAL A 8 -3.98 -1.74 -31.09
CA VAL A 8 -3.00 -2.80 -30.85
C VAL A 8 -1.63 -2.14 -30.96
N PRO A 9 -0.71 -2.28 -29.99
CA PRO A 9 0.65 -1.80 -30.18
C PRO A 9 1.21 -2.55 -31.39
N MET A 10 1.49 -1.82 -32.46
CA MET A 10 2.21 -2.35 -33.60
C MET A 10 3.58 -2.78 -33.08
N THR A 11 3.76 -4.08 -32.86
CA THR A 11 5.06 -4.70 -32.64
C THR A 11 5.81 -4.59 -33.97
N SER A 12 6.40 -3.44 -34.25
CA SER A 12 7.36 -3.31 -35.33
C SER A 12 8.46 -4.34 -35.07
N ALA A 13 8.82 -5.15 -36.07
CA ALA A 13 9.97 -6.03 -35.98
C ALA A 13 11.17 -5.22 -35.45
N PRO A 14 11.89 -5.72 -34.42
CA PRO A 14 13.01 -4.97 -33.85
C PRO A 14 14.01 -4.66 -34.97
N ALA A 15 14.50 -3.43 -35.00
CA ALA A 15 15.59 -3.05 -35.89
C ALA A 15 16.79 -4.00 -35.66
N PRO A 16 17.54 -4.37 -36.71
CA PRO A 16 18.70 -5.24 -36.56
C PRO A 16 19.68 -4.65 -35.55
N GLY A 17 20.14 -5.46 -34.61
CA GLY A 17 21.06 -5.04 -33.56
C GLY A 17 20.92 -5.81 -32.26
N LEU A 18 21.67 -5.35 -31.26
CA LEU A 18 21.74 -5.96 -29.94
C LEU A 18 20.74 -5.28 -28.98
N GLN A 19 19.80 -6.06 -28.46
CA GLN A 19 18.93 -5.67 -27.38
C GLN A 19 19.68 -5.84 -26.05
N LEU A 20 19.90 -4.75 -25.33
CA LEU A 20 20.55 -4.68 -24.02
C LEU A 20 19.55 -4.34 -22.89
N LEU A 21 18.41 -3.74 -23.21
CA LEU A 21 17.37 -3.40 -22.25
C LEU A 21 16.40 -4.59 -22.07
N GLY A 22 16.45 -5.19 -20.88
CA GLY A 22 15.77 -6.45 -20.57
C GLY A 22 16.62 -7.66 -20.97
N SER A 23 15.97 -8.72 -21.47
CA SER A 23 16.68 -9.95 -21.85
C SER A 23 17.59 -9.74 -23.07
N VAL A 24 18.89 -9.98 -22.88
CA VAL A 24 19.91 -9.66 -23.89
C VAL A 24 19.82 -10.60 -25.09
N CYS A 25 19.67 -10.04 -26.29
CA CYS A 25 19.61 -10.82 -27.51
C CYS A 25 19.98 -10.03 -28.76
N TRP A 26 20.58 -10.72 -29.73
CA TRP A 26 20.83 -10.19 -31.07
C TRP A 26 19.61 -10.46 -31.96
N HIS A 27 19.15 -9.43 -32.67
CA HIS A 27 18.11 -9.53 -33.69
C HIS A 27 18.72 -9.30 -35.07
N ALA A 28 18.55 -10.26 -35.97
CA ALA A 28 18.91 -10.10 -37.37
C ALA A 28 17.85 -9.29 -38.15
N ALA A 29 18.26 -8.62 -39.22
CA ALA A 29 17.34 -7.91 -40.10
C ALA A 29 16.33 -8.87 -40.74
N GLY A 30 15.09 -8.41 -40.95
CA GLY A 30 14.07 -9.15 -41.70
C GLY A 30 13.49 -10.39 -41.00
N GLY A 31 13.64 -10.52 -39.67
CA GLY A 31 13.10 -11.66 -38.90
C GLY A 31 13.94 -12.94 -38.99
N GLY A 32 15.13 -12.87 -39.57
CA GLY A 32 16.02 -14.00 -39.88
C GLY A 32 16.72 -14.69 -38.71
N GLY A 33 16.17 -14.64 -37.50
CA GLY A 33 16.69 -15.35 -36.32
C GLY A 33 17.08 -14.43 -35.16
N ARG A 34 16.93 -14.98 -33.94
CA ARG A 34 17.27 -14.32 -32.67
C ARG A 34 18.31 -15.16 -31.94
N VAL A 35 19.42 -14.55 -31.54
CA VAL A 35 20.45 -15.21 -30.73
C VAL A 35 20.35 -14.68 -29.31
N ALA A 36 19.97 -15.56 -28.38
CA ALA A 36 19.90 -15.23 -26.96
C ALA A 36 21.31 -15.22 -26.35
N PHE A 37 21.67 -14.14 -25.66
CA PHE A 37 22.94 -14.05 -24.95
C PHE A 37 22.73 -14.67 -23.56
N GLN A 38 23.37 -15.81 -23.32
CA GLN A 38 23.35 -16.49 -22.02
C GLN A 38 24.45 -15.93 -21.10
N ALA A 39 24.40 -16.26 -19.80
CA ALA A 39 25.41 -15.85 -18.80
C ALA A 39 26.77 -16.57 -18.96
N GLU A 40 27.30 -16.55 -20.18
CA GLU A 40 28.61 -17.06 -20.54
C GLU A 40 29.59 -15.91 -20.79
N ARG A 41 30.88 -16.12 -20.49
CA ARG A 41 31.90 -15.07 -20.55
C ARG A 41 32.00 -14.36 -21.89
N ARG A 42 31.78 -15.07 -23.01
CA ARG A 42 31.80 -14.47 -24.36
C ARG A 42 30.66 -13.49 -24.59
N PHE A 43 29.46 -13.81 -24.12
CA PHE A 43 28.28 -12.95 -24.25
C PHE A 43 28.35 -11.78 -23.27
N GLN A 44 28.77 -12.04 -22.02
CA GLN A 44 28.99 -10.99 -21.02
C GLN A 44 30.03 -9.98 -21.50
N LEU A 45 31.16 -10.44 -22.05
CA LEU A 45 32.20 -9.57 -22.62
C LEU A 45 31.65 -8.64 -23.71
N LEU A 46 30.94 -9.20 -24.68
CA LEU A 46 30.36 -8.43 -25.78
C LEU A 46 29.29 -7.45 -25.30
N ALA A 47 28.41 -7.87 -24.40
CA ALA A 47 27.37 -7.00 -23.87
C ALA A 47 27.94 -5.84 -23.04
N LEU A 48 28.97 -6.10 -22.21
CA LEU A 48 29.68 -5.05 -21.46
C LEU A 48 30.38 -4.06 -22.40
N LEU A 49 31.01 -4.53 -23.47
CA LEU A 49 31.61 -3.65 -24.49
C LEU A 49 30.55 -2.81 -25.20
N ALA A 50 29.41 -3.40 -25.56
CA ALA A 50 28.33 -2.70 -26.24
C ALA A 50 27.63 -1.63 -25.38
N CYS A 51 27.84 -1.63 -24.07
CA CYS A 51 27.40 -0.56 -23.18
C CYS A 51 28.35 0.67 -23.14
N HIS A 52 29.53 0.58 -23.76
CA HIS A 52 30.54 1.65 -23.71
C HIS A 52 30.81 2.21 -25.11
N ASP A 53 30.68 3.53 -25.27
CA ASP A 53 31.10 4.22 -26.50
C ASP A 53 32.63 4.31 -26.62
N ALA A 54 33.33 4.46 -25.48
CA ALA A 54 34.78 4.55 -25.42
C ALA A 54 35.43 3.15 -25.34
N PRO A 55 36.66 2.99 -25.87
CA PRO A 55 37.39 1.73 -25.72
C PRO A 55 37.62 1.37 -24.25
N VAL A 56 37.45 0.08 -23.91
CA VAL A 56 37.57 -0.43 -22.54
C VAL A 56 38.90 -1.19 -22.37
N PRO A 57 39.68 -0.92 -21.30
CA PRO A 57 40.90 -1.66 -21.03
C PRO A 57 40.68 -3.15 -20.76
N ARG A 58 41.58 -3.99 -21.29
CA ARG A 58 41.59 -5.45 -21.05
C ARG A 58 41.67 -5.79 -19.56
N SER A 59 42.45 -5.03 -18.79
CA SER A 59 42.59 -5.23 -17.34
C SER A 59 41.25 -5.08 -16.60
N ARG A 60 40.44 -4.07 -16.97
CA ARG A 60 39.12 -3.83 -16.39
C ARG A 60 38.16 -4.98 -16.70
N LEU A 61 38.06 -5.37 -17.97
CA LEU A 61 37.20 -6.47 -18.39
C LEU A 61 37.60 -7.82 -17.79
N ALA A 62 38.92 -8.05 -17.63
CA ALA A 62 39.43 -9.23 -16.96
C ALA A 62 39.01 -9.28 -15.48
N GLY A 63 39.15 -8.16 -14.74
CA GLY A 63 38.71 -8.07 -13.35
C GLY A 63 37.20 -8.26 -13.19
N TRP A 64 36.41 -7.66 -14.08
CA TRP A 64 34.94 -7.80 -14.06
C TRP A 64 34.45 -9.22 -14.35
N LEU A 65 35.10 -9.94 -15.27
CA LEU A 65 34.67 -11.29 -15.67
C LEU A 65 35.28 -12.41 -14.80
N TRP A 66 36.37 -12.16 -14.08
CA TRP A 66 37.01 -13.17 -13.23
C TRP A 66 37.46 -12.57 -11.89
N PRO A 67 36.52 -12.19 -11.02
CA PRO A 67 36.85 -11.54 -9.73
C PRO A 67 37.73 -12.40 -8.83
N GLU A 68 37.52 -13.72 -8.83
CA GLU A 68 38.24 -14.68 -7.97
C GLU A 68 39.66 -15.03 -8.43
N ARG A 69 40.18 -14.34 -9.46
CA ARG A 69 41.44 -14.72 -10.12
C ARG A 69 42.43 -13.58 -10.06
N GLU A 70 43.68 -13.95 -9.83
CA GLU A 70 44.80 -13.02 -9.92
C GLU A 70 44.85 -12.32 -11.30
N PRO A 71 45.26 -11.05 -11.37
CA PRO A 71 45.16 -10.24 -12.60
C PRO A 71 45.86 -10.83 -13.84
N ALA A 72 46.92 -11.62 -13.65
CA ALA A 72 47.63 -12.30 -14.73
C ALA A 72 46.80 -13.45 -15.32
N ASP A 73 46.16 -14.25 -14.46
CA ASP A 73 45.32 -15.38 -14.86
C ASP A 73 44.00 -14.93 -15.48
N ALA A 74 43.40 -13.87 -14.94
CA ALA A 74 42.23 -13.23 -15.51
C ALA A 74 42.50 -12.73 -16.94
N ARG A 75 43.66 -12.09 -17.18
CA ARG A 75 44.10 -11.68 -18.52
C ARG A 75 44.33 -12.87 -19.46
N ARG A 76 44.90 -13.97 -18.97
CA ARG A 76 45.07 -15.20 -19.76
C ARG A 76 43.71 -15.78 -20.20
N ASN A 77 42.73 -15.79 -19.31
CA ASN A 77 41.38 -16.25 -19.62
C ASN A 77 40.66 -15.30 -20.60
N LEU A 78 40.83 -13.98 -20.43
CA LEU A 78 40.29 -12.98 -21.35
C LEU A 78 40.77 -13.22 -22.78
N ARG A 79 42.06 -13.54 -23.00
CA ARG A 79 42.58 -13.87 -24.33
C ARG A 79 41.83 -15.03 -25.01
N LYS A 80 41.50 -16.08 -24.25
CA LYS A 80 40.75 -17.24 -24.78
C LYS A 80 39.30 -16.87 -25.13
N VAL A 81 38.63 -16.12 -24.25
CA VAL A 81 37.25 -15.68 -24.47
C VAL A 81 37.16 -14.68 -25.62
N LEU A 82 38.16 -13.81 -25.80
CA LEU A 82 38.21 -12.87 -26.93
C LEU A 82 38.22 -13.57 -28.28
N LEU A 83 38.91 -14.70 -28.42
CA LEU A 83 38.87 -15.50 -29.65
C LEU A 83 37.45 -16.02 -29.92
N GLN A 84 36.74 -16.47 -28.88
CA GLN A 84 35.36 -16.93 -28.99
C GLN A 84 34.40 -15.78 -29.33
N ALA A 85 34.57 -14.62 -28.69
CA ALA A 85 33.78 -13.43 -28.95
C ALA A 85 34.01 -12.89 -30.37
N HIS A 86 35.25 -12.88 -30.85
CA HIS A 86 35.57 -12.46 -32.22
C HIS A 86 34.91 -13.36 -33.26
N ARG A 87 34.95 -14.69 -33.07
CA ARG A 87 34.24 -15.66 -33.94
C ARG A 87 32.73 -15.44 -33.91
N LEU A 88 32.16 -15.27 -32.72
CA LEU A 88 30.74 -14.98 -32.56
C LEU A 88 30.32 -13.71 -33.30
N CYS A 89 31.09 -12.62 -33.20
CA CYS A 89 30.80 -11.40 -33.98
C CYS A 89 30.80 -11.65 -35.49
N ALA A 90 31.67 -12.53 -36.00
CA ALA A 90 31.69 -12.88 -37.42
C ALA A 90 30.49 -13.76 -37.85
N GLU A 91 29.93 -14.55 -36.93
CA GLU A 91 28.75 -15.38 -37.15
C GLU A 91 27.43 -14.58 -37.04
N LEU A 92 27.42 -13.48 -36.29
CA LEU A 92 26.24 -12.64 -36.10
C LEU A 92 25.93 -11.81 -37.37
N PRO A 93 24.72 -11.93 -37.95
CA PRO A 93 24.36 -11.19 -39.15
C PRO A 93 24.45 -9.68 -38.93
N GLN A 94 25.20 -8.98 -39.78
CA GLN A 94 25.36 -7.52 -39.78
C GLN A 94 26.01 -6.95 -38.51
N ALA A 95 26.64 -7.79 -37.69
CA ALA A 95 27.40 -7.31 -36.53
C ALA A 95 28.71 -6.63 -36.99
N PRO A 96 29.09 -5.48 -36.39
CA PRO A 96 30.38 -4.90 -36.65
C PRO A 96 31.50 -5.79 -36.05
N PRO A 97 32.71 -5.73 -36.61
CA PRO A 97 33.84 -6.48 -36.07
C PRO A 97 34.21 -6.00 -34.66
N LEU A 98 34.70 -6.92 -33.84
CA LEU A 98 35.33 -6.60 -32.55
C LEU A 98 36.69 -5.95 -32.81
N GLU A 99 36.86 -4.70 -32.39
CA GLU A 99 38.08 -3.92 -32.58
C GLU A 99 39.07 -4.15 -31.42
N LEU A 100 40.32 -4.44 -31.79
CA LEU A 100 41.40 -4.77 -30.86
C LEU A 100 42.52 -3.72 -31.00
N HIS A 101 42.62 -2.79 -30.05
CA HIS A 101 43.62 -1.72 -30.06
C HIS A 101 44.61 -1.91 -28.90
N GLY A 102 45.57 -2.82 -29.07
CA GLY A 102 46.55 -3.14 -28.02
C GLY A 102 45.87 -3.58 -26.72
N GLU A 103 46.01 -2.78 -25.65
CA GLU A 103 45.39 -3.04 -24.34
C GLU A 103 43.93 -2.60 -24.24
N GLN A 104 43.33 -2.03 -25.29
CA GLN A 104 41.95 -1.57 -25.32
C GLN A 104 41.10 -2.39 -26.30
N LEU A 105 39.83 -2.55 -25.95
CA LEU A 105 38.84 -3.32 -26.69
C LEU A 105 37.63 -2.43 -26.99
N ARG A 106 37.08 -2.51 -28.19
CA ARG A 106 35.85 -1.79 -28.55
C ARG A 106 34.95 -2.66 -29.41
N TRP A 107 33.64 -2.62 -29.14
CA TRP A 107 32.63 -3.22 -30.01
C TRP A 107 31.38 -2.36 -29.95
N HIS A 108 30.99 -1.80 -31.10
CA HIS A 108 29.93 -0.78 -31.19
C HIS A 108 28.81 -1.20 -32.15
N PRO A 109 28.00 -2.22 -31.79
CA PRO A 109 26.81 -2.57 -32.57
C PRO A 109 25.71 -1.52 -32.42
N ALA A 110 24.74 -1.54 -33.33
CA ALA A 110 23.47 -0.86 -33.09
C ALA A 110 22.78 -1.50 -31.86
N THR A 111 22.39 -0.68 -30.88
CA THR A 111 21.70 -1.15 -29.67
C THR A 111 20.43 -0.36 -29.39
N ASP A 112 19.49 -1.00 -28.71
CA ASP A 112 18.30 -0.34 -28.13
C ASP A 112 18.68 0.68 -27.04
N LEU A 113 19.77 0.44 -26.29
CA LEU A 113 20.34 1.38 -25.32
C LEU A 113 20.74 2.71 -25.97
N HIS A 114 21.60 2.67 -27.00
CA HIS A 114 21.98 3.88 -27.73
C HIS A 114 20.77 4.49 -28.46
N GLY A 115 19.84 3.66 -28.94
CA GLY A 115 18.57 4.11 -29.48
C GLY A 115 17.75 4.94 -28.49
N PHE A 116 17.60 4.46 -27.26
CA PHE A 116 16.92 5.13 -26.17
C PHE A 116 17.62 6.43 -25.73
N LEU A 117 18.95 6.42 -25.63
CA LEU A 117 19.70 7.62 -25.27
C LEU A 117 19.54 8.73 -26.32
N ARG A 118 19.61 8.39 -27.61
CA ARG A 118 19.35 9.35 -28.70
C ARG A 118 17.93 9.92 -28.67
N THR A 119 16.92 9.13 -28.29
CA THR A 119 15.55 9.65 -28.19
C THR A 119 15.37 10.54 -26.96
N CYS A 120 16.06 10.25 -25.84
CA CYS A 120 16.07 11.14 -24.68
C CYS A 120 16.62 12.53 -25.02
N ASP A 121 17.68 12.58 -25.82
CA ASP A 121 18.33 13.81 -26.26
C ASP A 121 17.63 14.45 -27.48
N GLY A 122 16.59 13.80 -28.02
CA GLY A 122 15.84 14.24 -29.17
C GLY A 122 14.66 15.19 -28.87
N PRO A 123 13.96 15.63 -29.93
CA PRO A 123 12.81 16.54 -29.81
C PRO A 123 11.52 15.85 -29.38
N ASP A 124 11.41 14.52 -29.50
CA ASP A 124 10.21 13.74 -29.20
C ASP A 124 10.41 12.90 -27.92
N PRO A 125 10.06 13.44 -26.73
CA PRO A 125 10.23 12.75 -25.46
C PRO A 125 9.25 11.58 -25.28
N ALA A 126 8.11 11.56 -25.99
CA ALA A 126 7.14 10.47 -25.91
C ALA A 126 7.75 9.15 -26.40
N ARG A 127 8.49 9.24 -27.51
CA ARG A 127 9.20 8.09 -28.09
C ARG A 127 10.28 7.54 -27.15
N ALA A 128 10.94 8.39 -26.36
CA ALA A 128 11.92 7.95 -25.37
C ALA A 128 11.25 7.14 -24.25
N VAL A 129 10.13 7.65 -23.72
CA VAL A 129 9.37 6.99 -22.64
C VAL A 129 8.84 5.63 -23.08
N GLN A 130 8.36 5.51 -24.33
CA GLN A 130 7.82 4.27 -24.88
C GLN A 130 8.89 3.25 -25.29
N ALA A 131 10.09 3.71 -25.65
CA ALA A 131 11.17 2.82 -26.10
C ALA A 131 11.92 2.14 -24.95
N TYR A 132 11.93 2.74 -23.76
CA TYR A 132 12.70 2.24 -22.62
C TYR A 132 12.11 0.96 -22.03
N ARG A 133 12.99 -0.01 -21.73
CA ARG A 133 12.66 -1.20 -20.97
C ARG A 133 13.65 -1.33 -19.80
N PRO A 134 13.18 -1.58 -18.57
CA PRO A 134 14.08 -1.79 -17.43
C PRO A 134 14.95 -3.02 -17.59
N GLY A 135 16.02 -3.04 -16.81
CA GLY A 135 16.87 -4.22 -16.67
C GLY A 135 17.94 -4.28 -17.74
N LEU A 136 18.76 -3.23 -17.83
CA LEU A 136 19.99 -3.25 -18.62
C LEU A 136 20.80 -4.50 -18.27
N LEU A 137 21.13 -5.34 -19.26
CA LEU A 137 21.86 -6.61 -19.09
C LEU A 137 21.16 -7.66 -18.20
N ALA A 138 19.83 -7.66 -18.12
CA ALA A 138 19.11 -8.64 -17.31
C ALA A 138 19.41 -10.09 -17.75
N GLY A 139 19.87 -10.91 -16.81
CA GLY A 139 20.22 -12.31 -17.01
C GLY A 139 21.70 -12.55 -17.32
N LEU A 140 22.53 -11.51 -17.43
CA LEU A 140 23.98 -11.62 -17.68
C LEU A 140 24.83 -11.33 -16.44
N GLU A 141 24.24 -11.08 -15.28
CA GLU A 141 24.94 -10.66 -14.06
C GLU A 141 25.73 -11.79 -13.39
N ALA A 142 25.34 -13.04 -13.65
CA ALA A 142 25.86 -14.20 -12.93
C ALA A 142 27.39 -14.33 -13.07
N GLY A 143 28.08 -14.35 -11.93
CA GLY A 143 29.53 -14.51 -11.85
C GLY A 143 30.34 -13.30 -12.30
N LEU A 144 29.73 -12.12 -12.49
CA LEU A 144 30.47 -10.87 -12.60
C LEU A 144 31.05 -10.47 -11.22
N GLY A 145 32.17 -9.75 -11.22
CA GLY A 145 32.76 -9.19 -10.00
C GLY A 145 32.00 -8.00 -9.44
N ASP A 146 32.21 -7.71 -8.16
CA ASP A 146 31.52 -6.64 -7.43
C ASP A 146 31.64 -5.28 -8.11
N ASP A 147 32.84 -4.90 -8.57
CA ASP A 147 33.06 -3.65 -9.32
C ASP A 147 32.18 -3.53 -10.58
N ALA A 148 31.91 -4.66 -11.24
CA ALA A 148 31.07 -4.70 -12.43
C ALA A 148 29.60 -4.57 -12.08
N LEU A 149 29.17 -5.23 -10.99
CA LEU A 149 27.81 -5.16 -10.47
C LEU A 149 27.49 -3.76 -9.95
N GLU A 150 28.44 -3.12 -9.26
CA GLU A 150 28.30 -1.74 -8.78
C GLU A 150 28.22 -0.75 -9.96
N TRP A 151 29.09 -0.91 -10.97
CA TRP A 151 28.99 -0.14 -12.20
C TRP A 151 27.62 -0.33 -12.87
N LEU A 152 27.14 -1.56 -12.99
CA LEU A 152 25.85 -1.88 -13.62
C LEU A 152 24.67 -1.26 -12.84
N ALA A 153 24.69 -1.32 -11.51
CA ALA A 153 23.69 -0.69 -10.66
C ALA A 153 23.65 0.84 -10.89
N ARG A 154 24.82 1.48 -10.96
CA ARG A 154 24.95 2.90 -11.26
C ARG A 154 24.43 3.26 -12.66
N GLN A 155 24.72 2.43 -13.66
CA GLN A 155 24.19 2.63 -15.02
C GLN A 155 22.66 2.50 -15.06
N ARG A 156 22.09 1.51 -14.37
CA ARG A 156 20.64 1.33 -14.28
C ARG A 156 19.96 2.53 -13.63
N ALA A 157 20.49 3.01 -12.51
CA ALA A 157 19.99 4.22 -11.85
C ALA A 157 20.05 5.46 -12.76
N TRP A 158 21.18 5.65 -13.46
CA TRP A 158 21.32 6.75 -14.42
C TRP A 158 20.32 6.66 -15.57
N LEU A 159 20.08 5.47 -16.11
CA LEU A 159 19.07 5.28 -17.17
C LEU A 159 17.65 5.56 -16.67
N ASP A 160 17.33 5.15 -15.44
CA ASP A 160 16.04 5.48 -14.83
C ASP A 160 15.90 6.99 -14.65
N GLU A 161 16.94 7.71 -14.20
CA GLU A 161 16.93 9.18 -14.14
C GLU A 161 16.69 9.84 -15.51
N ARG A 162 17.36 9.33 -16.57
CA ARG A 162 17.16 9.81 -17.94
C ARG A 162 15.73 9.59 -18.42
N TRP A 163 15.14 8.43 -18.11
CA TRP A 163 13.74 8.12 -18.42
C TRP A 163 12.79 9.07 -17.69
N HIS A 164 12.97 9.29 -16.38
CA HIS A 164 12.14 10.23 -15.61
C HIS A 164 12.26 11.67 -16.15
N ALA A 165 13.45 12.09 -16.58
CA ALA A 165 13.66 13.39 -17.20
C ALA A 165 12.89 13.53 -18.53
N ALA A 166 12.90 12.49 -19.37
CA ALA A 166 12.10 12.45 -20.59
C ALA A 166 10.59 12.44 -20.30
N ALA A 167 10.15 11.65 -19.32
CA ALA A 167 8.75 11.60 -18.88
C ALA A 167 8.26 12.98 -18.42
N ARG A 168 9.02 13.68 -17.57
CA ARG A 168 8.70 15.05 -17.14
C ARG A 168 8.57 16.01 -18.32
N ARG A 169 9.56 16.04 -19.22
CA ARG A 169 9.52 16.87 -20.44
C ARG A 169 8.29 16.57 -21.30
N TRP A 170 7.92 15.30 -21.42
CA TRP A 170 6.74 14.90 -22.18
C TRP A 170 5.44 15.40 -21.54
N LEU A 171 5.28 15.20 -20.23
CA LEU A 171 4.12 15.68 -19.46
C LEU A 171 3.99 17.21 -19.49
N ASP A 172 5.09 17.93 -19.34
CA ASP A 172 5.13 19.40 -19.38
C ASP A 172 4.78 19.96 -20.77
N GLY A 173 5.20 19.26 -21.83
CA GLY A 173 4.86 19.59 -23.21
C GLY A 173 3.35 19.46 -23.49
N LEU A 174 2.64 18.63 -22.73
CA LEU A 174 1.21 18.37 -22.86
C LEU A 174 0.33 19.21 -21.93
N ARG A 175 0.88 20.15 -21.15
CA ARG A 175 0.15 20.92 -20.13
C ARG A 175 -1.12 21.64 -20.62
N HIS A 176 -1.16 21.99 -21.90
CA HIS A 176 -2.30 22.69 -22.52
C HIS A 176 -3.31 21.74 -23.19
N ALA A 177 -3.07 20.42 -23.11
CA ALA A 177 -3.90 19.37 -23.70
C ALA A 177 -4.26 18.33 -22.62
N PRO A 178 -5.18 18.64 -21.69
CA PRO A 178 -5.40 17.86 -20.47
C PRO A 178 -5.79 16.39 -20.73
N GLN A 179 -6.56 16.08 -21.77
CA GLN A 179 -6.83 14.67 -22.14
C GLN A 179 -5.56 13.91 -22.50
N ALA A 180 -4.69 14.50 -23.33
CA ALA A 180 -3.44 13.89 -23.74
C ALA A 180 -2.47 13.79 -22.56
N GLN A 181 -2.43 14.82 -21.71
CA GLN A 181 -1.60 14.85 -20.51
C GLN A 181 -1.99 13.75 -19.51
N ALA A 182 -3.30 13.54 -19.27
CA ALA A 182 -3.79 12.47 -18.42
C ALA A 182 -3.41 11.09 -18.97
N ALA A 183 -3.58 10.86 -20.27
CA ALA A 183 -3.21 9.60 -20.91
C ALA A 183 -1.70 9.34 -20.85
N ALA A 184 -0.87 10.37 -21.02
CA ALA A 184 0.58 10.27 -20.88
C ALA A 184 0.99 9.96 -19.43
N ALA A 185 0.38 10.63 -18.45
CA ALA A 185 0.64 10.40 -17.04
C ALA A 185 0.30 8.97 -16.60
N GLU A 186 -0.79 8.41 -17.12
CA GLU A 186 -1.14 6.99 -16.90
C GLU A 186 -0.11 6.03 -17.50
N GLN A 187 0.49 6.35 -18.65
CA GLN A 187 1.58 5.54 -19.22
C GLN A 187 2.84 5.57 -18.34
N VAL A 188 3.18 6.73 -17.78
CA VAL A 188 4.30 6.85 -16.84
C VAL A 188 4.00 6.04 -15.57
N LEU A 189 2.79 6.17 -14.99
CA LEU A 189 2.35 5.42 -13.81
C LEU A 189 2.24 3.91 -14.03
N ALA A 190 1.97 3.46 -15.27
CA ALA A 190 1.99 2.04 -15.60
C ALA A 190 3.40 1.44 -15.50
N ARG A 191 4.43 2.26 -15.74
CA ARG A 191 5.84 1.87 -15.67
C ARG A 191 6.43 2.03 -14.28
N ASP A 192 6.15 3.16 -13.63
CA ASP A 192 6.48 3.44 -12.24
C ASP A 192 5.20 3.85 -11.47
N PRO A 193 4.53 2.88 -10.81
CA PRO A 193 3.32 3.14 -10.05
C PRO A 193 3.50 4.05 -8.83
N LEU A 194 4.74 4.32 -8.41
CA LEU A 194 5.06 5.16 -7.27
C LEU A 194 5.60 6.56 -7.68
N ASP A 195 5.59 6.89 -8.98
CA ASP A 195 5.93 8.23 -9.47
C ASP A 195 4.89 9.27 -9.04
N GLU A 196 5.21 9.98 -7.96
CA GLU A 196 4.38 11.05 -7.40
C GLU A 196 4.18 12.21 -8.38
N ALA A 197 5.17 12.55 -9.20
CA ALA A 197 5.08 13.67 -10.14
C ALA A 197 4.12 13.35 -11.29
N ALA A 198 4.14 12.11 -11.78
CA ALA A 198 3.19 11.63 -12.76
C ALA A 198 1.76 11.60 -12.19
N LEU A 199 1.58 11.12 -10.95
CA LEU A 199 0.28 11.16 -10.29
C LEU A 199 -0.24 12.59 -10.12
N ARG A 200 0.61 13.51 -9.65
CA ARG A 200 0.26 14.93 -9.50
C ARG A 200 -0.28 15.51 -10.81
N THR A 201 0.42 15.22 -11.90
CA THR A 201 0.04 15.64 -13.25
C THR A 201 -1.32 15.05 -13.66
N LEU A 202 -1.54 13.76 -13.40
CA LEU A 202 -2.82 13.10 -13.66
C LEU A 202 -3.96 13.77 -12.88
N LEU A 203 -3.78 14.07 -11.60
CA LEU A 203 -4.80 14.72 -10.77
C LEU A 203 -5.14 16.14 -11.29
N GLN A 204 -4.12 16.91 -11.67
CA GLN A 204 -4.31 18.24 -12.26
C GLN A 204 -5.07 18.17 -13.59
N ALA A 205 -4.71 17.22 -14.46
CA ALA A 205 -5.41 16.99 -15.72
C ALA A 205 -6.86 16.55 -15.49
N CYS A 206 -7.12 15.60 -14.58
CA CYS A 206 -8.47 15.19 -14.21
C CYS A 206 -9.31 16.35 -13.64
N ALA A 207 -8.70 17.26 -12.88
CA ALA A 207 -9.38 18.46 -12.38
C ALA A 207 -9.82 19.39 -13.53
N ALA A 208 -8.93 19.63 -14.50
CA ALA A 208 -9.23 20.44 -15.68
C ALA A 208 -10.33 19.82 -16.57
N LEU A 209 -10.42 18.49 -16.61
CA LEU A 209 -11.43 17.75 -17.39
C LEU A 209 -12.76 17.53 -16.66
N GLY A 210 -12.82 17.83 -15.35
CA GLY A 210 -13.97 17.46 -14.52
C GLY A 210 -14.10 15.95 -14.26
N GLU A 211 -13.08 15.14 -14.60
CA GLU A 211 -13.04 13.69 -14.46
C GLU A 211 -12.68 13.25 -13.02
N ARG A 212 -13.44 13.76 -12.04
CA ARG A 212 -13.16 13.61 -10.60
C ARG A 212 -12.98 12.16 -10.16
N THR A 213 -13.88 11.28 -10.60
CA THR A 213 -13.87 9.86 -10.24
C THR A 213 -12.59 9.17 -10.72
N ARG A 214 -12.05 9.58 -11.88
CA ARG A 214 -10.80 9.03 -12.42
C ARG A 214 -9.61 9.42 -11.53
N GLY A 215 -9.50 10.72 -11.20
CA GLY A 215 -8.43 11.22 -10.33
C GLY A 215 -8.47 10.62 -8.92
N LEU A 216 -9.65 10.55 -8.29
CA LEU A 216 -9.78 9.97 -6.94
C LEU A 216 -9.43 8.48 -6.89
N ARG A 217 -9.82 7.70 -7.91
CA ARG A 217 -9.41 6.28 -8.01
C ARG A 217 -7.90 6.13 -8.15
N ALA A 218 -7.26 6.98 -8.96
CA ALA A 218 -5.81 6.95 -9.14
C ALA A 218 -5.07 7.26 -7.83
N LEU A 219 -5.50 8.30 -7.09
CA LEU A 219 -4.94 8.65 -5.79
C LEU A 219 -5.12 7.54 -4.74
N GLN A 220 -6.30 6.89 -4.71
CA GLN A 220 -6.56 5.77 -3.81
C GLN A 220 -5.66 4.58 -4.13
N ALA A 221 -5.55 4.20 -5.41
CA ALA A 221 -4.70 3.09 -5.84
C ALA A 221 -3.22 3.35 -5.51
N TYR A 222 -2.76 4.58 -5.72
CA TYR A 222 -1.42 5.02 -5.33
C TYR A 222 -1.21 4.93 -3.82
N GLY A 223 -2.12 5.47 -3.00
CA GLY A 223 -1.99 5.45 -1.54
C GLY A 223 -1.96 4.03 -0.97
N VAL A 224 -2.76 3.10 -1.52
CA VAL A 224 -2.72 1.68 -1.13
C VAL A 224 -1.35 1.07 -1.46
N ARG A 225 -0.80 1.35 -2.64
CA ARG A 225 0.50 0.82 -3.06
C ARG A 225 1.66 1.41 -2.26
N LEU A 226 1.68 2.72 -2.08
CA LEU A 226 2.72 3.44 -1.34
C LEU A 226 2.80 2.95 0.11
N CYS A 227 1.66 2.72 0.74
CA CYS A 227 1.59 2.13 2.07
C CYS A 227 2.11 0.68 2.09
N ALA A 228 1.71 -0.13 1.11
CA ALA A 228 2.12 -1.53 1.04
C ALA A 228 3.62 -1.73 0.77
N GLU A 229 4.24 -0.89 -0.08
CA GLU A 229 5.64 -1.05 -0.51
C GLU A 229 6.62 -0.25 0.34
N LEU A 230 6.24 0.97 0.76
CA LEU A 230 7.15 1.90 1.45
C LEU A 230 6.68 2.27 2.86
N GLY A 231 5.51 1.81 3.31
CA GLY A 231 4.95 2.15 4.61
C GLY A 231 4.63 3.65 4.77
N ALA A 232 4.53 4.39 3.67
CA ALA A 232 4.35 5.84 3.65
C ALA A 232 2.93 6.24 3.20
N ALA A 233 2.50 7.43 3.62
CA ALA A 233 1.28 8.07 3.13
C ALA A 233 1.57 9.02 1.97
N PRO A 234 0.60 9.31 1.08
CA PRO A 234 0.77 10.32 0.03
C PRO A 234 1.16 11.68 0.60
N SER A 235 1.93 12.45 -0.16
CA SER A 235 2.36 13.78 0.25
C SER A 235 1.18 14.73 0.52
N PRO A 236 1.38 15.78 1.35
CA PRO A 236 0.37 16.80 1.61
C PRO A 236 -0.15 17.48 0.33
N GLU A 237 0.70 17.60 -0.70
CA GLU A 237 0.37 18.19 -1.99
C GLU A 237 -0.62 17.32 -2.77
N LEU A 238 -0.36 16.00 -2.83
CA LEU A 238 -1.30 15.05 -3.43
C LEU A 238 -2.61 14.99 -2.63
N ALA A 239 -2.55 15.08 -1.30
CA ALA A 239 -3.73 15.13 -0.45
C ALA A 239 -4.58 16.39 -0.73
N ALA A 240 -3.95 17.56 -0.92
CA ALA A 240 -4.62 18.80 -1.27
C ALA A 240 -5.27 18.75 -2.67
N LEU A 241 -4.58 18.17 -3.66
CA LEU A 241 -5.17 17.93 -4.99
C LEU A 241 -6.35 16.97 -4.94
N GLY A 242 -6.26 15.91 -4.12
CA GLY A 242 -7.37 15.01 -3.85
C GLY A 242 -8.58 15.72 -3.23
N GLN A 243 -8.34 16.64 -2.29
CA GLN A 243 -9.39 17.48 -1.70
C GLN A 243 -10.03 18.44 -2.72
N ALA A 244 -9.24 19.01 -3.64
CA ALA A 244 -9.76 19.87 -4.71
C ALA A 244 -10.60 19.10 -5.75
N LEU A 245 -10.32 17.81 -5.93
CA LEU A 245 -11.12 16.91 -6.77
C LEU A 245 -12.41 16.44 -6.10
N HIS A 246 -12.45 16.45 -4.76
CA HIS A 246 -13.72 16.35 -4.04
C HIS A 246 -14.55 17.62 -4.31
N PRO A 247 -15.88 17.50 -4.50
CA PRO A 247 -16.70 18.67 -4.70
C PRO A 247 -16.51 19.65 -3.53
N ALA A 248 -16.28 20.93 -3.84
CA ALA A 248 -16.51 21.99 -2.87
C ALA A 248 -17.94 21.80 -2.31
N PRO A 249 -18.16 22.03 -1.00
CA PRO A 249 -19.50 21.99 -0.43
C PRO A 249 -20.40 22.86 -1.32
N ALA A 250 -21.46 22.27 -1.87
CA ALA A 250 -22.40 23.02 -2.69
C ALA A 250 -22.86 24.24 -1.86
N PRO A 251 -22.79 25.47 -2.39
CA PRO A 251 -23.32 26.62 -1.68
C PRO A 251 -24.80 26.37 -1.40
N MET A 252 -25.18 26.60 -0.14
CA MET A 252 -26.54 26.48 0.37
C MET A 252 -27.54 27.06 -0.61
N VAL A 253 -28.30 26.21 -1.29
CA VAL A 253 -29.67 26.56 -1.65
C VAL A 253 -30.47 26.14 -0.44
N THR A 254 -30.74 27.07 0.47
CA THR A 254 -31.79 26.91 1.48
C THR A 254 -33.12 26.82 0.74
N PRO A 255 -33.77 25.65 0.64
CA PRO A 255 -35.18 25.66 0.30
C PRO A 255 -35.86 26.30 1.50
N ARG A 256 -36.70 27.31 1.28
CA ARG A 256 -37.65 27.75 2.32
C ARG A 256 -38.56 26.57 2.61
N VAL A 257 -38.22 25.82 3.66
CA VAL A 257 -39.05 24.74 4.18
C VAL A 257 -40.13 25.39 5.04
N ARG A 258 -41.38 25.05 4.72
CA ARG A 258 -42.55 25.45 5.50
C ARG A 258 -42.47 24.84 6.89
N GLU A 259 -42.64 25.72 7.87
CA GLU A 259 -42.67 25.50 9.31
C GLU A 259 -43.61 24.37 9.71
N THR A 260 -43.11 23.38 10.48
CA THR A 260 -43.84 22.64 11.55
C THR A 260 -43.06 21.50 12.24
N SER A 261 -41.79 21.17 11.90
CA SER A 261 -41.06 20.01 12.52
C SER A 261 -39.57 20.23 12.95
N ASP A 262 -39.13 21.48 13.09
CA ASP A 262 -37.70 21.86 13.00
C ASP A 262 -36.78 21.44 14.18
N SER A 263 -37.25 21.32 15.43
CA SER A 263 -36.32 21.13 16.57
C SER A 263 -35.68 19.74 16.63
N ALA A 264 -36.43 18.69 16.28
CA ALA A 264 -35.95 17.31 16.35
C ALA A 264 -34.93 17.00 15.24
N VAL A 265 -35.19 17.47 14.02
CA VAL A 265 -34.26 17.33 12.89
C VAL A 265 -32.98 18.10 13.17
N GLN A 266 -33.09 19.36 13.63
CA GLN A 266 -31.93 20.17 13.99
C GLN A 266 -31.09 19.51 15.11
N ALA A 267 -31.74 18.90 16.11
CA ALA A 267 -31.04 18.18 17.17
C ALA A 267 -30.30 16.93 16.66
N ILE A 268 -30.84 16.22 15.66
CA ILE A 268 -30.16 15.08 15.03
C ILE A 268 -28.98 15.57 14.18
N VAL A 269 -29.14 16.67 13.46
CA VAL A 269 -28.05 17.28 12.69
C VAL A 269 -26.90 17.69 13.61
N LEU A 270 -27.19 18.36 14.72
CA LEU A 270 -26.16 18.73 15.71
C LEU A 270 -25.46 17.49 16.27
N ALA A 271 -26.21 16.47 16.70
CA ALA A 271 -25.62 15.22 17.19
C ALA A 271 -24.75 14.54 16.14
N ALA A 272 -25.15 14.55 14.87
CA ALA A 272 -24.34 14.01 13.77
C ALA A 272 -23.04 14.80 13.59
N MET A 273 -23.09 16.12 13.71
CA MET A 273 -21.91 16.97 13.64
C MET A 273 -20.97 16.78 14.84
N ASP A 274 -21.49 16.58 16.04
CA ASP A 274 -20.70 16.28 17.24
C ASP A 274 -19.90 14.98 17.07
N THR A 275 -20.48 13.97 16.39
CA THR A 275 -19.75 12.71 16.11
C THR A 275 -18.51 12.90 15.22
N VAL A 276 -18.48 13.96 14.40
CA VAL A 276 -17.32 14.28 13.55
C VAL A 276 -16.15 14.73 14.42
N ALA A 277 -16.42 15.50 15.48
CA ALA A 277 -15.44 15.98 16.44
C ALA A 277 -15.05 14.91 17.46
N ASP A 278 -16.01 14.10 17.92
CA ASP A 278 -15.77 13.02 18.88
C ASP A 278 -16.70 11.82 18.65
N ALA A 279 -16.10 10.66 18.41
CA ALA A 279 -16.82 9.40 18.17
C ALA A 279 -17.60 8.91 19.40
N SER A 280 -17.36 9.43 20.61
CA SER A 280 -18.14 9.09 21.80
C SER A 280 -19.63 9.46 21.67
N HIS A 281 -19.99 10.36 20.75
CA HIS A 281 -21.37 10.84 20.54
C HIS A 281 -22.24 9.94 19.65
N TRP A 282 -21.69 8.86 19.07
CA TRP A 282 -22.47 7.91 18.25
C TRP A 282 -23.71 7.32 18.94
N PRO A 283 -23.66 6.91 20.22
CA PRO A 283 -24.84 6.44 20.93
C PRO A 283 -25.93 7.50 21.02
N VAL A 284 -25.58 8.77 21.18
CA VAL A 284 -26.53 9.90 21.27
C VAL A 284 -27.20 10.13 19.91
N LEU A 285 -26.45 10.09 18.82
CA LEU A 285 -26.99 10.19 17.47
C LEU A 285 -28.00 9.06 17.18
N LEU A 286 -27.61 7.82 17.45
CA LEU A 286 -28.47 6.65 17.24
C LEU A 286 -29.73 6.72 18.12
N GLN A 287 -29.60 7.14 19.38
CA GLN A 287 -30.73 7.38 20.27
C GLN A 287 -31.72 8.42 19.70
N ARG A 288 -31.23 9.57 19.22
CA ARG A 288 -32.08 10.62 18.65
C ARG A 288 -32.79 10.15 17.37
N LEU A 289 -32.12 9.38 16.52
CA LEU A 289 -32.73 8.76 15.34
C LEU A 289 -33.86 7.81 15.73
N THR A 290 -33.64 6.95 16.72
CA THR A 290 -34.66 6.02 17.23
C THR A 290 -35.86 6.77 17.80
N GLN A 291 -35.63 7.81 18.60
CA GLN A 291 -36.69 8.62 19.20
C GLN A 291 -37.51 9.39 18.16
N ALA A 292 -36.87 10.04 17.21
CA ALA A 292 -37.55 10.85 16.19
C ALA A 292 -38.36 10.02 15.18
N THR A 293 -38.07 8.72 15.06
CA THR A 293 -38.76 7.79 14.16
C THR A 293 -39.71 6.84 14.89
N HIS A 294 -39.75 6.86 16.23
CA HIS A 294 -40.45 5.85 17.04
C HIS A 294 -40.03 4.41 16.68
N GLY A 295 -38.75 4.22 16.35
CA GLY A 295 -38.16 2.91 16.06
C GLY A 295 -37.92 2.09 17.33
N LEU A 296 -37.79 0.77 17.18
CA LEU A 296 -37.34 -0.12 18.25
C LEU A 296 -35.86 0.12 18.61
N GLY A 297 -35.06 0.41 17.60
CA GLY A 297 -33.64 0.66 17.74
C GLY A 297 -33.01 1.04 16.41
N SER A 298 -31.83 1.64 16.48
CA SER A 298 -31.07 2.05 15.30
C SER A 298 -29.65 1.51 15.36
N LEU A 299 -29.06 1.37 14.18
CA LEU A 299 -27.71 0.85 14.02
C LEU A 299 -26.97 1.54 12.91
N PHE A 300 -25.65 1.55 13.04
CA PHE A 300 -24.74 1.65 11.92
C PHE A 300 -24.04 0.32 11.73
N ALA A 301 -24.06 -0.21 10.50
CA ALA A 301 -23.33 -1.42 10.14
C ALA A 301 -22.39 -1.17 8.96
N GLY A 302 -21.18 -1.70 9.06
CA GLY A 302 -20.29 -1.98 7.94
C GLY A 302 -20.03 -3.48 7.89
N CYS A 303 -20.45 -4.13 6.79
CA CYS A 303 -20.31 -5.57 6.61
C CYS A 303 -19.21 -5.88 5.60
N SER A 304 -18.44 -6.93 5.85
CA SER A 304 -17.51 -7.53 4.89
C SER A 304 -17.92 -8.97 4.61
N PHE A 305 -18.12 -9.32 3.34
CA PHE A 305 -18.50 -10.70 2.94
C PHE A 305 -17.29 -11.63 2.87
N THR A 306 -16.09 -11.09 2.79
CA THR A 306 -14.85 -11.86 2.61
C THR A 306 -13.96 -11.87 3.86
N ARG A 307 -14.16 -10.91 4.78
CA ARG A 307 -13.36 -10.78 6.01
C ARG A 307 -14.25 -10.44 7.20
N SER A 308 -14.84 -11.46 7.83
CA SER A 308 -15.75 -11.26 8.98
C SER A 308 -15.10 -10.53 10.16
N GLN A 309 -13.77 -10.57 10.30
CA GLN A 309 -13.05 -9.88 11.39
C GLN A 309 -13.06 -8.35 11.26
N ASP A 310 -13.39 -7.82 10.08
CA ASP A 310 -13.35 -6.39 9.76
C ASP A 310 -14.70 -5.69 9.92
N GLY A 311 -15.75 -6.42 10.33
CA GLY A 311 -17.09 -5.88 10.50
C GLY A 311 -17.17 -4.76 11.56
N LEU A 312 -18.10 -3.84 11.36
CA LEU A 312 -18.34 -2.72 12.26
C LEU A 312 -19.83 -2.64 12.57
N LEU A 313 -20.18 -2.60 13.85
CA LEU A 313 -21.55 -2.45 14.31
C LEU A 313 -21.60 -1.49 15.49
N LEU A 314 -22.44 -0.45 15.38
CA LEU A 314 -22.84 0.42 16.47
C LEU A 314 -24.36 0.32 16.60
N THR A 315 -24.89 0.13 17.80
CA THR A 315 -26.32 -0.07 18.02
C THR A 315 -26.84 0.79 19.18
N HIS A 316 -28.12 1.15 19.08
CA HIS A 316 -28.91 1.71 20.17
C HIS A 316 -30.30 1.07 20.17
N GLY A 317 -30.81 0.67 21.34
CA GLY A 317 -32.13 0.03 21.48
C GLY A 317 -32.23 -1.40 20.94
N LEU A 318 -31.11 -1.98 20.47
CA LEU A 318 -31.01 -3.34 19.95
C LEU A 318 -30.11 -4.21 20.84
N ASP A 319 -30.34 -5.52 20.84
CA ASP A 319 -29.61 -6.46 21.69
C ASP A 319 -28.14 -6.57 21.26
N THR A 320 -27.23 -6.20 22.17
CA THR A 320 -25.78 -6.19 21.92
C THR A 320 -25.19 -7.59 21.76
N ALA A 321 -25.73 -8.60 22.44
CA ALA A 321 -25.28 -9.98 22.32
C ALA A 321 -25.68 -10.57 20.96
N LEU A 322 -26.87 -10.23 20.46
CA LEU A 322 -27.27 -10.57 19.08
C LEU A 322 -26.47 -9.78 18.04
N GLY A 323 -26.13 -8.52 18.33
CA GLY A 323 -25.23 -7.71 17.50
C GLY A 323 -23.84 -8.34 17.34
N GLN A 324 -23.27 -8.91 18.41
CA GLN A 324 -22.00 -9.64 18.30
C GLN A 324 -22.13 -10.89 17.43
N ARG A 325 -23.19 -11.69 17.62
CA ARG A 325 -23.46 -12.87 16.76
C ARG A 325 -23.65 -12.49 15.29
N PHE A 326 -24.26 -11.33 15.03
CA PHE A 326 -24.40 -10.78 13.68
C PHE A 326 -23.03 -10.53 13.04
N LEU A 327 -22.11 -9.87 13.76
CA LEU A 327 -20.74 -9.66 13.28
C LEU A 327 -20.00 -10.98 13.07
N ASP A 328 -20.14 -11.95 13.96
CA ASP A 328 -19.37 -13.19 13.86
C ASP A 328 -19.81 -14.08 12.69
N ARG A 329 -21.12 -14.12 12.39
CA ARG A 329 -21.70 -15.15 11.50
C ARG A 329 -22.64 -14.65 10.40
N TYR A 330 -23.24 -13.47 10.54
CA TYR A 330 -24.34 -13.02 9.67
C TYR A 330 -24.07 -11.70 8.93
N GLN A 331 -22.80 -11.31 8.75
CA GLN A 331 -22.46 -10.13 7.95
C GLN A 331 -22.85 -10.27 6.47
N ASP A 332 -22.75 -11.48 5.91
CA ASP A 332 -23.33 -11.82 4.62
C ASP A 332 -24.77 -12.32 4.82
N ASN A 333 -25.75 -11.48 4.50
CA ASN A 333 -27.16 -11.76 4.67
C ASN A 333 -28.00 -11.10 3.55
N PRO A 334 -29.28 -11.46 3.39
CA PRO A 334 -30.12 -10.93 2.32
C PRO A 334 -30.20 -9.39 2.31
N TRP A 335 -30.31 -8.76 3.48
CA TRP A 335 -30.37 -7.31 3.59
C TRP A 335 -29.03 -6.63 3.30
N ALA A 336 -27.91 -7.18 3.78
CA ALA A 336 -26.58 -6.65 3.45
C ALA A 336 -26.29 -6.76 1.94
N ARG A 337 -26.66 -7.87 1.30
CA ARG A 337 -26.55 -8.04 -0.16
C ARG A 337 -27.44 -7.06 -0.93
N GLY A 338 -28.65 -6.78 -0.43
CA GLY A 338 -29.53 -5.74 -0.96
C GLY A 338 -28.91 -4.34 -0.85
N MET A 339 -28.40 -4.01 0.34
CA MET A 339 -27.75 -2.73 0.63
C MET A 339 -26.51 -2.48 -0.24
N ALA A 340 -25.78 -3.52 -0.66
CA ALA A 340 -24.66 -3.38 -1.58
C ALA A 340 -25.04 -2.79 -2.96
N ARG A 341 -26.34 -2.80 -3.30
CA ARG A 341 -26.89 -2.25 -4.56
C ARG A 341 -27.53 -0.87 -4.40
N VAL A 342 -27.71 -0.40 -3.17
CA VAL A 342 -28.35 0.88 -2.86
C VAL A 342 -27.38 2.01 -3.13
N ARG A 343 -27.86 3.09 -3.75
CA ARG A 343 -27.02 4.27 -4.00
C ARG A 343 -26.72 4.97 -2.68
N PRO A 344 -25.48 5.42 -2.43
CA PRO A 344 -25.18 6.17 -1.22
C PRO A 344 -26.08 7.40 -1.04
N GLY A 345 -26.65 7.57 0.15
CA GLY A 345 -27.58 8.65 0.50
C GLY A 345 -29.04 8.37 0.16
N GLN A 346 -29.33 7.28 -0.56
CA GLN A 346 -30.70 6.86 -0.84
C GLN A 346 -31.28 6.14 0.38
N GLY A 347 -32.48 6.54 0.80
CA GLY A 347 -33.25 5.86 1.81
C GLY A 347 -34.06 4.72 1.19
N VAL A 348 -34.20 3.62 1.91
CA VAL A 348 -34.82 2.38 1.41
C VAL A 348 -35.56 1.66 2.52
N ASP A 349 -36.66 1.01 2.15
CA ASP A 349 -37.31 -0.01 2.95
C ASP A 349 -36.63 -1.36 2.66
N GLN A 350 -36.04 -1.99 3.68
CA GLN A 350 -35.24 -3.21 3.47
C GLN A 350 -36.09 -4.42 3.08
N MET A 351 -37.41 -4.40 3.32
CA MET A 351 -38.31 -5.47 2.85
C MET A 351 -38.49 -5.46 1.33
N GLN A 352 -38.03 -4.42 0.63
CA GLN A 352 -38.01 -4.39 -0.84
C GLN A 352 -36.89 -5.28 -1.44
N PHE A 353 -35.89 -5.68 -0.65
CA PHE A 353 -34.76 -6.47 -1.17
C PHE A 353 -35.03 -7.97 -1.23
N THR A 354 -35.92 -8.48 -0.39
CA THR A 354 -36.22 -9.92 -0.27
C THR A 354 -37.65 -10.07 0.20
N ASP A 355 -38.38 -11.03 -0.38
CA ASP A 355 -39.74 -11.29 0.04
C ASP A 355 -39.80 -11.80 1.48
N GLN A 356 -40.85 -11.42 2.20
CA GLN A 356 -40.99 -11.71 3.64
C GLN A 356 -40.91 -13.21 3.94
N ARG A 357 -41.55 -14.05 3.12
CA ARG A 357 -41.58 -15.51 3.34
C ARG A 357 -40.20 -16.14 3.17
N THR A 358 -39.40 -15.67 2.21
CA THR A 358 -38.02 -16.11 2.03
C THR A 358 -37.14 -15.64 3.17
N LEU A 359 -37.30 -14.39 3.62
CA LEU A 359 -36.54 -13.86 4.75
C LEU A 359 -36.81 -14.65 6.03
N GLU A 360 -38.07 -14.93 6.35
CA GLU A 360 -38.50 -15.68 7.54
C GLU A 360 -37.89 -17.09 7.63
N ARG A 361 -37.53 -17.68 6.49
CA ARG A 361 -36.89 -19.01 6.41
C ARG A 361 -35.38 -18.98 6.63
N THR A 362 -34.75 -17.81 6.72
CA THR A 362 -33.30 -17.69 6.93
C THR A 362 -32.90 -17.80 8.40
N ALA A 363 -31.71 -18.36 8.66
CA ALA A 363 -31.13 -18.38 10.01
C ALA A 363 -30.88 -16.97 10.55
N PHE A 364 -30.50 -16.03 9.67
CA PHE A 364 -30.37 -14.61 10.01
C PHE A 364 -31.68 -14.03 10.58
N TYR A 365 -32.82 -14.31 9.97
CA TYR A 365 -34.10 -13.83 10.49
C TYR A 365 -34.45 -14.48 11.83
N GLN A 366 -34.31 -15.80 11.95
CA GLN A 366 -34.71 -16.53 13.15
C GLN A 366 -33.83 -16.21 14.36
N GLU A 367 -32.52 -16.02 14.16
CA GLU A 367 -31.54 -15.85 15.23
C GLU A 367 -31.23 -14.39 15.55
N ILE A 368 -31.40 -13.45 14.60
CA ILE A 368 -31.05 -12.04 14.79
C ILE A 368 -32.29 -11.14 14.77
N ILE A 369 -33.17 -11.26 13.77
CA ILE A 369 -34.26 -10.30 13.54
C ILE A 369 -35.48 -10.58 14.43
N ARG A 370 -35.99 -11.82 14.40
CA ARG A 370 -37.19 -12.24 15.12
C ARG A 370 -37.09 -12.07 16.65
N PRO A 371 -35.98 -12.42 17.33
CA PRO A 371 -35.90 -12.27 18.79
C PRO A 371 -35.99 -10.82 19.28
N GLN A 372 -35.69 -9.86 18.40
CA GLN A 372 -35.74 -8.41 18.70
C GLN A 372 -37.09 -7.78 18.28
N GLY A 373 -38.02 -8.56 17.74
CA GLY A 373 -39.33 -8.06 17.31
C GLY A 373 -39.30 -7.14 16.08
N ILE A 374 -38.21 -7.16 15.32
CA ILE A 374 -38.05 -6.33 14.12
C ILE A 374 -38.89 -6.96 12.98
N LEU A 375 -39.90 -6.22 12.51
CA LEU A 375 -40.73 -6.61 11.37
C LEU A 375 -40.27 -5.97 10.07
N ASN A 376 -39.74 -4.74 10.14
CA ASN A 376 -39.23 -4.02 8.99
C ASN A 376 -38.08 -3.09 9.43
N MET A 377 -37.22 -2.69 8.50
CA MET A 377 -36.17 -1.69 8.70
C MET A 377 -36.19 -0.62 7.61
N ALA A 378 -36.10 0.64 8.02
CA ALA A 378 -35.67 1.72 7.14
C ALA A 378 -34.13 1.76 7.13
N ALA A 379 -33.52 1.99 5.97
CA ALA A 379 -32.07 2.07 5.83
C ALA A 379 -31.65 3.22 4.94
N MET A 380 -30.38 3.59 5.05
CA MET A 380 -29.72 4.45 4.09
C MET A 380 -28.31 3.93 3.83
N GLY A 381 -27.98 3.74 2.55
CA GLY A 381 -26.65 3.34 2.13
C GLY A 381 -25.64 4.46 2.31
N VAL A 382 -24.42 4.13 2.73
CA VAL A 382 -23.31 5.10 2.80
C VAL A 382 -22.13 4.60 1.95
N PRO A 383 -21.26 5.50 1.46
CA PRO A 383 -20.07 5.08 0.73
C PRO A 383 -19.16 4.27 1.66
N MET A 384 -18.76 3.09 1.22
CA MET A 384 -17.82 2.21 1.93
C MET A 384 -16.63 1.91 1.02
N ASP A 385 -15.42 1.87 1.59
CA ASP A 385 -14.26 1.30 0.91
C ASP A 385 -13.87 -0.02 1.59
N ALA A 386 -12.94 -0.74 0.96
CA ALA A 386 -12.30 -1.91 1.56
C ALA A 386 -11.80 -1.61 2.99
N PRO A 387 -11.96 -2.55 3.94
CA PRO A 387 -12.37 -3.95 3.77
C PRO A 387 -13.89 -4.20 3.73
N PHE A 388 -14.73 -3.17 3.83
CA PHE A 388 -16.19 -3.32 3.84
C PHE A 388 -16.74 -3.53 2.42
N THR A 389 -17.71 -4.42 2.30
CA THR A 389 -18.45 -4.66 1.05
C THR A 389 -19.69 -3.76 0.96
N THR A 390 -20.32 -3.46 2.09
CA THR A 390 -21.53 -2.64 2.18
C THR A 390 -21.63 -1.99 3.56
N GLY A 391 -22.43 -0.93 3.68
CA GLY A 391 -22.69 -0.31 4.96
C GLY A 391 -23.78 0.75 4.90
N GLY A 392 -24.31 1.07 6.07
CA GLY A 392 -25.43 2.00 6.17
C GLY A 392 -25.95 2.20 7.58
N VAL A 393 -26.78 3.23 7.73
CA VAL A 393 -27.57 3.47 8.94
C VAL A 393 -28.91 2.79 8.74
N SER A 394 -29.36 2.02 9.73
CA SER A 394 -30.65 1.32 9.68
C SER A 394 -31.44 1.53 10.97
N ILE A 395 -32.76 1.56 10.88
CA ILE A 395 -33.68 1.72 12.01
C ILE A 395 -34.71 0.60 11.92
N GLY A 396 -34.86 -0.18 13.00
CA GLY A 396 -35.82 -1.28 13.08
C GLY A 396 -37.17 -0.86 13.65
N PHE A 397 -38.24 -1.43 13.12
CA PHE A 397 -39.62 -1.16 13.50
C PHE A 397 -40.37 -2.45 13.80
N GLY A 398 -41.30 -2.40 14.74
CA GLY A 398 -42.22 -3.48 15.06
C GLY A 398 -43.62 -2.95 15.34
N GLY A 399 -44.58 -3.87 15.51
CA GLY A 399 -45.98 -3.53 15.78
C GLY A 399 -46.81 -3.17 14.54
N PRO A 400 -48.12 -2.87 14.74
CA PRO A 400 -49.11 -2.79 13.65
C PRO A 400 -48.92 -1.60 12.69
N HIS A 401 -48.22 -0.53 13.09
CA HIS A 401 -47.98 0.67 12.28
C HIS A 401 -46.57 0.73 11.66
N ALA A 402 -45.84 -0.38 11.64
CA ALA A 402 -44.44 -0.41 11.21
C ALA A 402 -44.22 0.16 9.80
N SER A 403 -45.11 -0.12 8.84
CA SER A 403 -44.95 0.33 7.44
C SER A 403 -45.02 1.85 7.28
N GLU A 404 -45.88 2.54 8.04
CA GLU A 404 -45.99 4.00 8.00
C GLU A 404 -44.76 4.68 8.60
N HIS A 405 -44.29 4.16 9.74
CA HIS A 405 -43.08 4.64 10.41
C HIS A 405 -41.81 4.41 9.55
N VAL A 406 -41.73 3.29 8.82
CA VAL A 406 -40.64 3.03 7.88
C VAL A 406 -40.62 4.07 6.77
N ALA A 407 -41.76 4.38 6.15
CA ALA A 407 -41.82 5.39 5.09
C ALA A 407 -41.43 6.78 5.60
N GLN A 408 -41.80 7.15 6.82
CA GLN A 408 -41.39 8.40 7.45
C GLN A 408 -39.88 8.41 7.74
N ALA A 409 -39.34 7.31 8.27
CA ALA A 409 -37.93 7.16 8.58
C ALA A 409 -37.05 7.18 7.33
N VAL A 410 -37.49 6.59 6.21
CA VAL A 410 -36.81 6.68 4.92
C VAL A 410 -36.65 8.14 4.48
N ARG A 411 -37.74 8.93 4.50
CA ARG A 411 -37.68 10.36 4.15
C ARG A 411 -36.79 11.16 5.08
N LEU A 412 -36.82 10.86 6.39
CA LEU A 412 -35.95 11.51 7.37
C LEU A 412 -34.47 11.17 7.12
N LEU A 413 -34.17 9.89 6.86
CA LEU A 413 -32.81 9.45 6.56
C LEU A 413 -32.29 10.09 5.27
N GLU A 414 -33.10 10.21 4.22
CA GLU A 414 -32.73 10.94 2.99
C GLU A 414 -32.46 12.41 3.26
N HIS A 415 -33.28 13.06 4.10
CA HIS A 415 -33.05 14.44 4.51
C HIS A 415 -31.76 14.61 5.32
N LEU A 416 -31.42 13.62 6.16
CA LEU A 416 -30.23 13.61 7.01
C LEU A 416 -28.98 13.04 6.32
N ALA A 417 -29.11 12.51 5.10
CA ALA A 417 -28.06 11.84 4.35
C ALA A 417 -26.71 12.58 4.35
N PRO A 418 -26.63 13.90 4.04
CA PRO A 418 -25.33 14.58 3.98
C PRO A 418 -24.62 14.61 5.34
N TYR A 419 -25.36 14.74 6.44
CA TYR A 419 -24.80 14.80 7.79
C TYR A 419 -24.38 13.41 8.27
N LEU A 420 -25.21 12.40 8.04
CA LEU A 420 -24.93 11.02 8.41
C LEU A 420 -23.76 10.44 7.60
N GLN A 421 -23.65 10.77 6.31
CA GLN A 421 -22.48 10.42 5.49
C GLN A 421 -21.19 11.07 6.02
N ARG A 422 -21.26 12.33 6.47
CA ARG A 422 -20.10 13.04 7.03
C ARG A 422 -19.65 12.46 8.36
N ALA A 423 -20.60 12.23 9.28
CA ALA A 423 -20.37 11.50 10.53
C ALA A 423 -19.68 10.16 10.25
N MET A 424 -20.18 9.42 9.26
CA MET A 424 -19.62 8.13 8.90
C MET A 424 -18.22 8.19 8.33
N ALA A 425 -17.98 9.13 7.41
CA ALA A 425 -16.67 9.33 6.84
C ALA A 425 -15.64 9.67 7.92
N ALA A 426 -16.02 10.45 8.94
CA ALA A 426 -15.15 10.74 10.08
C ALA A 426 -14.85 9.48 10.92
N LEU A 427 -15.86 8.67 11.23
CA LEU A 427 -15.69 7.41 11.96
C LEU A 427 -14.75 6.44 11.21
N LEU A 428 -14.98 6.25 9.90
CA LEU A 428 -14.18 5.37 9.07
C LEU A 428 -12.76 5.90 8.88
N ARG A 429 -12.56 7.22 8.72
CA ARG A 429 -11.23 7.85 8.67
C ARG A 429 -10.44 7.62 9.95
N ARG A 430 -11.05 7.78 11.14
CA ARG A 430 -10.41 7.51 12.43
C ARG A 430 -9.98 6.04 12.57
N ARG A 431 -10.76 5.11 12.01
CA ARG A 431 -10.35 3.69 11.91
C ARG A 431 -9.26 3.42 10.88
N ARG A 432 -9.10 4.28 9.88
CA ARG A 432 -8.06 4.18 8.84
C ARG A 432 -6.74 4.83 9.21
N LEU A 433 -6.67 5.65 10.28
CA LEU A 433 -5.37 6.06 10.80
C LEU A 433 -4.58 4.78 11.09
N PRO A 434 -3.34 4.65 10.57
CA PRO A 434 -2.55 3.46 10.78
C PRO A 434 -2.47 3.22 12.29
N CYS A 435 -2.95 2.07 12.75
CA CYS A 435 -2.87 1.69 14.16
C CYS A 435 -1.44 1.84 14.69
N ALA A 436 -0.41 1.79 13.84
CA ALA A 436 0.98 2.02 14.19
C ALA A 436 1.25 3.42 14.79
N GLU A 437 0.73 4.52 14.24
CA GLU A 437 1.01 5.88 14.74
C GLU A 437 0.22 6.19 16.03
N ALA A 438 -1.05 5.80 16.08
CA ALA A 438 -1.88 5.98 17.27
C ALA A 438 -1.43 5.07 18.44
N LEU A 439 -0.95 3.86 18.13
CA LEU A 439 -0.36 2.95 19.10
C LEU A 439 1.03 3.43 19.54
N ALA A 440 1.89 3.87 18.62
CA ALA A 440 3.20 4.43 18.99
C ALA A 440 3.03 5.64 19.91
N ALA A 441 2.13 6.57 19.57
CA ALA A 441 1.78 7.71 20.42
C ALA A 441 1.14 7.29 21.76
N GLY A 442 0.45 6.15 21.81
CA GLY A 442 -0.09 5.57 23.05
C GLY A 442 0.98 4.88 23.91
N LEU A 443 1.91 4.15 23.29
CA LEU A 443 3.03 3.45 23.94
C LEU A 443 4.09 4.43 24.44
N ASP A 444 4.27 5.58 23.79
CA ASP A 444 5.11 6.68 24.27
C ASP A 444 4.56 7.36 25.54
N ARG A 445 3.26 7.27 25.79
CA ARG A 445 2.63 7.81 27.01
C ARG A 445 2.75 6.86 28.21
N LEU A 446 3.23 5.63 28.03
CA LEU A 446 3.40 4.70 29.13
C LEU A 446 4.58 5.13 30.03
N PRO A 447 4.45 4.96 31.35
CA PRO A 447 5.49 5.34 32.30
C PRO A 447 6.72 4.43 32.28
N GLY A 448 6.70 3.31 31.54
CA GLY A 448 7.81 2.36 31.41
C GLY A 448 8.46 2.37 30.01
N ALA A 449 9.67 1.84 29.92
CA ALA A 449 10.32 1.58 28.64
C ALA A 449 9.74 0.29 28.01
N VAL A 450 9.30 0.37 26.75
CA VAL A 450 8.63 -0.71 26.05
C VAL A 450 9.38 -1.04 24.76
N LEU A 451 9.72 -2.32 24.57
CA LEU A 451 10.31 -2.84 23.34
C LEU A 451 9.50 -4.01 22.79
N ILE A 452 9.39 -4.11 21.48
CA ILE A 452 8.79 -5.25 20.80
C ILE A 452 9.86 -5.89 19.91
N LEU A 453 10.02 -7.20 20.02
CA LEU A 453 11.08 -7.96 19.36
C LEU A 453 10.55 -9.04 18.43
N ALA A 454 11.33 -9.35 17.39
CA ALA A 454 11.17 -10.54 16.58
C ALA A 454 11.59 -11.81 17.34
N ALA A 455 11.21 -12.99 16.85
CA ALA A 455 11.60 -14.27 17.44
C ALA A 455 13.13 -14.46 17.59
N GLY A 456 13.94 -13.79 16.75
CA GLY A 456 15.40 -13.79 16.84
C GLY A 456 16.00 -12.77 17.83
N GLY A 457 15.18 -12.00 18.55
CA GLY A 457 15.63 -10.93 19.46
C GLY A 457 15.99 -9.60 18.79
N GLN A 458 15.65 -9.44 17.51
CA GLN A 458 15.78 -8.15 16.80
C GLN A 458 14.70 -7.18 17.28
N VAL A 459 15.06 -5.91 17.51
CA VAL A 459 14.09 -4.88 17.91
C VAL A 459 13.25 -4.48 16.70
N LEU A 460 11.93 -4.62 16.81
CA LEU A 460 10.95 -4.20 15.82
C LEU A 460 10.31 -2.86 16.16
N PHE A 461 10.25 -2.51 17.45
CA PHE A 461 9.74 -1.24 17.96
C PHE A 461 10.35 -0.94 19.33
N ALA A 462 10.63 0.33 19.60
CA ALA A 462 11.00 0.87 20.90
C ALA A 462 10.27 2.21 21.10
N ASN A 463 9.70 2.44 22.29
CA ASN A 463 9.16 3.76 22.63
C ASN A 463 10.30 4.73 23.01
N ALA A 464 10.05 6.03 23.05
CA ALA A 464 11.08 7.06 23.27
C ALA A 464 11.94 6.82 24.54
N ARG A 465 11.33 6.23 25.59
CA ARG A 465 12.03 5.88 26.84
C ARG A 465 12.94 4.67 26.67
N ALA A 466 12.50 3.65 25.92
CA ALA A 466 13.33 2.49 25.59
C ALA A 466 14.49 2.88 24.68
N GLU A 467 14.27 3.76 23.70
CA GLU A 467 15.35 4.30 22.86
C GLU A 467 16.40 5.03 23.72
N ALA A 468 15.98 5.87 24.66
CA ALA A 468 16.89 6.55 25.58
C ALA A 468 17.73 5.58 26.42
N LEU A 469 17.14 4.47 26.90
CA LEU A 469 17.88 3.43 27.64
C LEU A 469 18.90 2.70 26.74
N LEU A 470 18.52 2.35 25.51
CA LEU A 470 19.40 1.66 24.57
C LEU A 470 20.57 2.54 24.12
N VAL A 471 20.32 3.82 23.88
CA VAL A 471 21.34 4.81 23.49
C VAL A 471 22.30 5.07 24.66
N ALA A 472 21.79 5.19 25.89
CA ALA A 472 22.62 5.37 27.06
C ALA A 472 23.41 4.10 27.47
N GLY A 473 23.06 2.93 26.93
CA GLY A 473 23.62 1.64 27.35
C GLY A 473 23.29 1.32 28.80
N ASP A 474 22.15 1.79 29.30
CA ASP A 474 21.79 1.76 30.70
C ASP A 474 21.06 0.45 31.04
N GLY A 475 21.84 -0.59 31.31
CA GLY A 475 21.37 -1.96 31.57
C GLY A 475 21.09 -2.77 30.29
N LEU A 476 20.47 -2.16 29.26
CA LEU A 476 20.19 -2.75 27.96
C LEU A 476 20.93 -2.00 26.83
N CYS A 477 21.32 -2.71 25.77
CA CYS A 477 21.93 -2.12 24.58
C CYS A 477 21.58 -2.91 23.31
N LEU A 478 21.96 -2.37 22.15
CA LEU A 478 21.84 -3.04 20.86
C LEU A 478 23.19 -3.58 20.39
N ARG A 479 23.24 -4.87 20.01
CA ARG A 479 24.39 -5.49 19.35
C ARG A 479 23.94 -6.14 18.05
N ALA A 480 24.45 -5.64 16.92
CA ALA A 480 24.04 -6.09 15.58
C ALA A 480 22.50 -6.11 15.38
N GLY A 481 21.81 -5.08 15.88
CA GLY A 481 20.34 -4.95 15.78
C GLY A 481 19.53 -5.85 16.71
N ARG A 482 20.18 -6.62 17.60
CA ARG A 482 19.54 -7.47 18.61
C ARG A 482 19.63 -6.85 20.00
N LEU A 483 18.60 -7.04 20.80
CA LEU A 483 18.61 -6.61 22.21
C LEU A 483 19.61 -7.46 22.99
N ALA A 484 20.50 -6.79 23.74
CA ALA A 484 21.52 -7.41 24.57
C ALA A 484 21.63 -6.70 25.92
N ALA A 485 22.18 -7.38 26.93
CA ALA A 485 22.52 -6.74 28.20
C ALA A 485 23.78 -5.89 28.02
N ALA A 486 23.79 -4.70 28.63
CA ALA A 486 24.95 -3.80 28.59
C ALA A 486 26.19 -4.44 29.24
N ARG A 487 25.99 -5.23 30.30
CA ARG A 487 27.06 -5.97 30.98
C ARG A 487 27.21 -7.40 30.48
N PRO A 488 28.43 -7.86 30.18
CA PRO A 488 28.68 -9.24 29.77
C PRO A 488 28.19 -10.30 30.77
N ALA A 489 28.21 -9.99 32.08
CA ALA A 489 27.76 -10.91 33.13
C ALA A 489 26.24 -11.18 33.13
N ASP A 490 25.45 -10.22 32.64
CA ASP A 490 23.98 -10.32 32.60
C ASP A 490 23.45 -10.87 31.26
N ALA A 491 24.30 -10.85 30.21
CA ALA A 491 23.98 -11.31 28.86
C ALA A 491 23.40 -12.74 28.79
N PRO A 492 24.02 -13.78 29.40
CA PRO A 492 23.50 -15.14 29.29
C PRO A 492 22.12 -15.31 29.93
N ARG A 493 21.81 -14.53 30.97
CA ARG A 493 20.51 -14.56 31.65
C ARG A 493 19.42 -13.90 30.81
N LEU A 494 19.72 -12.78 30.16
CA LEU A 494 18.78 -12.11 29.26
C LEU A 494 18.51 -12.96 28.00
N ASP A 495 19.56 -13.54 27.41
CA ASP A 495 19.44 -14.36 26.20
C ASP A 495 18.59 -15.61 26.43
N ALA A 496 18.79 -16.28 27.57
CA ALA A 496 17.98 -17.44 27.97
C ALA A 496 16.49 -17.07 28.13
N LEU A 497 16.22 -15.90 28.71
CA LEU A 497 14.87 -15.42 28.99
C LEU A 497 14.13 -15.00 27.71
N LEU A 498 14.82 -14.35 26.77
CA LEU A 498 14.30 -14.04 25.43
C LEU A 498 14.02 -15.32 24.62
N ALA A 499 14.92 -16.31 24.68
CA ALA A 499 14.76 -17.58 23.99
C ALA A 499 13.57 -18.38 24.54
N GLN A 500 13.39 -18.42 25.86
CA GLN A 500 12.22 -19.05 26.49
C GLN A 500 10.92 -18.37 26.09
N ALA A 501 10.86 -17.03 26.11
CA ALA A 501 9.68 -16.28 25.69
C ALA A 501 9.34 -16.51 24.20
N ALA A 502 10.35 -16.64 23.33
CA ALA A 502 10.14 -16.91 21.91
C ALA A 502 9.59 -18.31 21.62
N GLN A 503 9.82 -19.28 22.52
CA GLN A 503 9.45 -20.70 22.36
C GLN A 503 8.24 -21.13 23.21
N ALA A 504 7.75 -20.29 24.12
CA ALA A 504 6.68 -20.64 25.05
C ALA A 504 5.31 -20.85 24.35
N PRO A 505 4.59 -21.97 24.63
CA PRO A 505 3.21 -22.15 24.19
C PRO A 505 2.25 -21.20 24.94
N ARG A 506 1.34 -20.57 24.19
CA ARG A 506 0.34 -19.57 24.62
C ARG A 506 -0.58 -20.14 25.74
N PRO A 507 -0.98 -19.43 26.83
CA PRO A 507 -1.20 -17.99 26.96
C PRO A 507 -0.49 -17.31 28.18
N LEU A 508 -0.78 -16.01 28.35
CA LEU A 508 -0.27 -14.95 29.26
C LEU A 508 -0.08 -15.23 30.78
N ALA A 509 0.13 -16.46 31.26
CA ALA A 509 0.05 -16.75 32.70
C ALA A 509 1.37 -17.02 33.46
N THR A 510 2.50 -17.41 32.87
CA THR A 510 3.59 -18.00 33.71
C THR A 510 5.04 -17.71 33.32
N LEU A 511 5.33 -16.59 32.64
CA LEU A 511 6.71 -16.11 32.48
C LEU A 511 6.82 -14.61 32.79
N ARG A 512 6.43 -14.20 34.00
CA ARG A 512 6.97 -12.96 34.59
C ARG A 512 8.37 -13.25 35.14
N ALA A 513 9.31 -13.55 34.25
CA ALA A 513 10.70 -13.64 34.65
C ALA A 513 11.23 -12.20 34.78
N HIS A 514 11.31 -11.72 36.03
CA HIS A 514 11.88 -10.42 36.36
C HIS A 514 13.40 -10.55 36.41
N LEU A 515 14.09 -9.97 35.42
CA LEU A 515 15.55 -9.87 35.47
C LEU A 515 15.92 -8.50 36.02
N ARG A 516 16.73 -8.47 37.09
CA ARG A 516 17.31 -7.22 37.61
C ARG A 516 18.62 -7.00 36.88
N LEU A 517 18.64 -6.02 35.97
CA LEU A 517 19.85 -5.61 35.28
C LEU A 517 20.56 -4.51 36.06
N HIS A 518 21.89 -4.61 36.13
CA HIS A 518 22.67 -3.60 36.83
C HIS A 518 22.88 -2.37 35.95
N ARG A 519 22.70 -1.19 36.54
CA ARG A 519 22.87 0.12 35.89
C ARG A 519 24.18 0.79 36.32
N PRO A 520 24.89 1.52 35.44
CA PRO A 520 26.09 2.26 35.83
C PRO A 520 25.79 3.32 36.91
N ALA A 521 26.73 3.50 37.85
CA ALA A 521 26.76 4.57 38.87
C ALA A 521 25.50 4.74 39.77
N GLY A 522 25.30 3.81 40.71
CA GLY A 522 24.47 4.03 41.91
C GLY A 522 22.95 4.10 41.70
N ARG A 523 22.46 3.87 40.48
CA ARG A 523 21.02 3.85 40.16
C ARG A 523 20.37 2.52 40.56
N PRO A 524 19.08 2.51 40.94
CA PRO A 524 18.37 1.29 41.27
C PRO A 524 18.32 0.34 40.06
N ALA A 525 18.35 -0.97 40.33
CA ALA A 525 18.40 -2.00 39.30
C ALA A 525 17.19 -1.91 38.35
N LEU A 526 17.44 -2.08 37.05
CA LEU A 526 16.38 -2.07 36.03
C LEU A 526 15.65 -3.41 36.07
N GLY A 527 14.35 -3.39 36.38
CA GLY A 527 13.50 -4.57 36.31
C GLY A 527 13.03 -4.81 34.88
N VAL A 528 13.42 -5.93 34.28
CA VAL A 528 13.01 -6.32 32.94
C VAL A 528 12.01 -7.47 33.01
N SER A 529 10.84 -7.27 32.42
CA SER A 529 9.80 -8.29 32.23
C SER A 529 9.62 -8.59 30.75
N VAL A 530 9.57 -9.87 30.41
CA VAL A 530 9.45 -10.33 29.02
C VAL A 530 8.23 -11.19 28.87
N LEU A 531 7.35 -10.84 27.92
CA LEU A 531 6.08 -11.52 27.70
C LEU A 531 5.99 -12.05 26.26
N PRO A 532 5.56 -13.31 26.06
CA PRO A 532 5.28 -13.84 24.73
C PRO A 532 4.03 -13.17 24.13
N MET A 533 4.06 -12.78 22.85
CA MET A 533 2.94 -12.13 22.17
C MET A 533 2.10 -13.12 21.34
N ARG A 534 0.77 -13.11 21.51
CA ARG A 534 -0.21 -13.73 20.58
C ARG A 534 -0.54 -12.73 19.47
N ASP A 535 -0.16 -13.02 18.23
CA ASP A 535 -0.77 -12.41 17.03
C ASP A 535 -0.83 -10.86 17.02
N GLY A 536 0.28 -10.19 17.30
CA GLY A 536 0.42 -8.74 17.08
C GLY A 536 0.49 -8.32 15.61
N ARG A 537 0.48 -9.28 14.67
CA ARG A 537 0.69 -9.04 13.23
C ARG A 537 -0.40 -8.19 12.59
N ASP A 538 -1.67 -8.48 12.90
CA ASP A 538 -2.80 -7.80 12.25
C ASP A 538 -3.22 -6.52 12.97
N ARG A 539 -2.96 -6.42 14.28
CA ARG A 539 -3.38 -5.27 15.10
C ARG A 539 -2.35 -4.16 15.22
N LEU A 540 -1.05 -4.48 15.16
CA LEU A 540 0.03 -3.50 15.40
C LEU A 540 0.79 -3.13 14.11
N GLN A 541 0.56 -3.84 12.99
CA GLN A 541 1.16 -3.60 11.68
C GLN A 541 2.69 -3.35 11.72
N LEU A 542 3.41 -4.07 12.60
CA LEU A 542 4.87 -3.95 12.75
C LEU A 542 5.60 -4.68 11.61
N PRO A 543 6.78 -4.17 11.15
CA PRO A 543 7.57 -4.84 10.14
C PRO A 543 8.16 -6.15 10.70
N GLY A 544 7.61 -7.29 10.30
CA GLY A 544 8.14 -8.62 10.62
C GLY A 544 7.37 -9.43 11.67
N ARG A 545 7.86 -10.65 11.98
CA ARG A 545 7.20 -11.58 12.91
C ARG A 545 7.49 -11.19 14.37
N ALA A 546 6.69 -10.29 14.95
CA ALA A 546 6.75 -9.97 16.39
C ALA A 546 6.44 -11.20 17.25
N ALA A 547 7.26 -11.45 18.27
CA ALA A 547 7.18 -12.63 19.14
C ALA A 547 7.26 -12.30 20.63
N VAL A 548 7.91 -11.18 21.00
CA VAL A 548 8.25 -10.89 22.39
C VAL A 548 8.04 -9.41 22.71
N LEU A 549 7.39 -9.11 23.83
CA LEU A 549 7.24 -7.78 24.43
C LEU A 549 8.16 -7.67 25.64
N VAL A 550 8.95 -6.61 25.73
CA VAL A 550 9.83 -6.31 26.86
C VAL A 550 9.37 -5.03 27.53
N LEU A 551 9.13 -5.09 28.83
CA LEU A 551 8.86 -3.96 29.69
C LEU A 551 10.06 -3.76 30.62
N ALA A 552 10.66 -2.58 30.62
CA ALA A 552 11.76 -2.22 31.49
C ALA A 552 11.35 -1.03 32.37
N GLU A 553 11.38 -1.24 33.68
CA GLU A 553 10.97 -0.26 34.68
C GLU A 553 12.04 -0.16 35.76
N GLU A 554 12.22 1.05 36.30
CA GLU A 554 13.10 1.25 37.47
C GLU A 554 12.43 0.62 38.69
N LEU A 555 13.12 -0.29 39.36
CA LEU A 555 12.62 -0.83 40.62
C LEU A 555 12.84 0.22 41.72
N PRO A 556 11.87 0.41 42.63
CA PRO A 556 12.03 1.33 43.76
C PRO A 556 13.18 0.93 44.69
#